data_AF-L8Y9Y7-F1
#
_entry.id   AF-L8Y9Y7-F1
#
_cell.length_a   1.000
_cell.length_b   1.000
_cell.length_c   1.000
_cell.angle_alpha   90.00
_cell.angle_beta   90.00
_cell.angle_gamma   90.00
#
_symmetry.space_group_name_H-M   'P 1'
#
loop_
_entity.id
_entity.type
_entity.pdbx_description
1 polymer ?
#
loop_
_entity_poly.entity_id
_entity_poly.type
_entity_poly.pdbx_seq_one_letter_code
_entity_poly.pdbx_strand_id
1 'polypeptide(L)'
;MLLTVPRSEGRDGKAKSGGSETLLRTAKDQLQKWIRGNVSACASSLFIFDEMDKLHPGVIDAIKPFLDYYEQVDGVSYRKAIFIFLSNAGGDLITKVALDFWRAGRKREDIQLKDLEPVLSVGVFNNKHSGLWHSGLIDRNLIDYFIPFLPLEYRHVKMCVRAEMRARGSAVDEDIVTRVADEMTFFPKDEKIYSDKGCKTVQSRLDFH
;
A
#
# COMPACT_ATOMS: atom_id res chain seq x y z
N MET A 1 17.80 1.65 7.28
CA MET A 1 17.40 3.06 7.34
C MET A 1 16.05 3.17 6.61
N LEU A 2 14.92 3.14 7.32
CA LEU A 2 13.62 3.44 6.72
C LEU A 2 13.52 4.96 6.61
N LEU A 3 13.34 5.50 5.41
CA LEU A 3 13.04 6.92 5.21
C LEU A 3 11.78 7.03 4.37
N THR A 4 10.76 7.62 4.97
CA THR A 4 9.50 7.98 4.34
C THR A 4 9.71 9.19 3.43
N VAL A 5 9.24 9.10 2.18
CA VAL A 5 9.19 10.27 1.29
C VAL A 5 8.15 11.25 1.87
N PRO A 6 8.48 12.54 2.05
CA PRO A 6 7.57 13.50 2.68
C PRO A 6 6.27 13.66 1.88
N ARG A 7 5.16 13.65 2.61
CA ARG A 7 3.79 13.85 2.13
C ARG A 7 3.62 15.31 1.68
N SER A 8 3.21 15.57 0.45
CA SER A 8 2.82 16.92 0.04
C SER A 8 1.44 17.26 0.61
N GLU A 9 1.37 18.16 1.58
CA GLU A 9 0.09 18.73 2.05
C GLU A 9 -0.55 19.56 0.93
N GLY A 10 -1.81 19.27 0.61
CA GLY A 10 -2.59 20.04 -0.34
C GLY A 10 -2.86 21.45 0.18
N ARG A 11 -2.38 22.46 -0.56
CA ARG A 11 -2.91 23.81 -0.49
C ARG A 11 -3.79 24.05 -1.71
N ASP A 12 -5.07 24.24 -1.45
CA ASP A 12 -5.99 24.86 -2.40
C ASP A 12 -5.50 26.26 -2.75
N GLY A 13 -5.14 26.44 -4.02
CA GLY A 13 -4.72 27.72 -4.56
C GLY A 13 -4.38 27.56 -6.03
N LYS A 14 -5.24 28.07 -6.90
CA LYS A 14 -5.06 28.13 -8.37
C LYS A 14 -3.61 28.48 -8.74
N ALA A 15 -2.83 27.48 -9.13
CA ALA A 15 -1.45 27.66 -9.59
C ALA A 15 -1.41 27.72 -11.11
N LYS A 16 -0.83 28.80 -11.64
CA LYS A 16 -0.50 29.00 -13.06
C LYS A 16 0.26 27.79 -13.61
N SER A 17 -0.07 27.37 -14.84
CA SER A 17 0.39 26.13 -15.48
C SER A 17 1.92 25.94 -15.53
N GLY A 18 2.73 27.00 -15.44
CA GLY A 18 4.21 26.89 -15.41
C GLY A 18 4.84 26.53 -14.05
N GLY A 19 4.11 26.64 -12.94
CA GLY A 19 4.63 26.37 -11.59
C GLY A 19 4.64 24.87 -11.23
N SER A 20 3.62 24.13 -11.67
CA SER A 20 3.44 22.71 -11.34
C SER A 20 4.47 21.81 -12.03
N GLU A 21 4.85 22.14 -13.27
CA GLU A 21 5.81 21.35 -14.05
C GLU A 21 7.24 21.49 -13.52
N THR A 22 7.62 22.70 -13.09
CA THR A 22 8.92 22.97 -12.46
C THR A 22 9.07 22.25 -11.11
N LEU A 23 7.99 22.23 -10.31
CA LEU A 23 7.96 21.50 -9.03
C LEU A 23 8.12 19.99 -9.24
N LEU A 24 7.38 19.43 -10.21
CA LEU A 24 7.46 18.02 -10.55
C LEU A 24 8.87 17.64 -11.02
N ARG A 25 9.48 18.43 -11.90
CA ARG A 25 10.86 18.21 -12.35
C ARG A 25 11.85 18.20 -11.18
N THR A 26 11.72 19.17 -10.28
CA THR A 26 12.60 19.29 -9.11
C THR A 26 12.45 18.09 -8.18
N ALA A 27 11.22 17.62 -7.96
CA ALA A 27 10.94 16.43 -7.17
C ALA A 27 11.56 15.17 -7.79
N LYS A 28 11.46 15.00 -9.11
CA LYS A 28 12.11 13.87 -9.83
C LYS A 28 13.63 13.91 -9.65
N ASP A 29 14.26 15.06 -9.86
CA ASP A 29 15.71 15.22 -9.76
C ASP A 29 16.22 14.95 -8.33
N GLN A 30 15.50 15.46 -7.33
CA GLN A 30 15.82 15.23 -5.92
C GLN A 30 15.71 13.74 -5.57
N LEU A 31 14.63 13.08 -6.01
CA LEU A 31 14.41 11.67 -5.76
C LEU A 31 15.51 10.81 -6.38
N GLN A 32 15.86 11.05 -7.65
CA GLN A 32 16.92 10.31 -8.34
C GLN A 32 18.28 10.49 -7.67
N LYS A 33 18.64 11.73 -7.31
CA LYS A 33 19.89 12.02 -6.60
C LYS A 33 19.92 11.33 -5.24
N TRP A 34 18.80 11.34 -4.52
CA TRP A 34 18.69 10.74 -3.20
C TRP A 34 18.81 9.22 -3.24
N ILE A 35 18.14 8.56 -4.19
CA ILE A 35 18.27 7.10 -4.40
C ILE A 35 19.73 6.76 -4.75
N ARG A 36 20.31 7.44 -5.76
CA ARG A 36 21.69 7.21 -6.19
C ARG A 36 22.66 7.37 -5.03
N GLY A 37 22.56 8.46 -4.27
CA GLY A 37 23.46 8.72 -3.14
C GLY A 37 23.41 7.64 -2.07
N ASN A 38 22.21 7.14 -1.73
CA ASN A 38 22.05 6.07 -0.75
C ASN A 38 22.59 4.72 -1.25
N VAL A 39 22.31 4.35 -2.50
CA VAL A 39 22.80 3.08 -3.07
C VAL A 39 24.32 3.10 -3.27
N SER A 40 24.88 4.25 -3.67
CA SER A 40 26.33 4.43 -3.73
C SER A 40 27.01 4.24 -2.37
N ALA A 41 26.35 4.63 -1.28
CA ALA A 41 26.86 4.44 0.07
C ALA A 41 26.63 3.01 0.60
N CYS A 42 25.49 2.40 0.25
CA CYS A 42 25.12 1.05 0.64
C CYS A 42 24.29 0.38 -0.45
N ALA A 43 24.88 -0.62 -1.14
CA ALA A 43 24.19 -1.32 -2.22
C ALA A 43 22.91 -2.04 -1.77
N SER A 44 22.80 -2.39 -0.48
CA SER A 44 21.64 -3.09 0.11
C SER A 44 20.63 -2.13 0.76
N SER A 45 20.48 -0.92 0.22
CA SER A 45 19.45 0.03 0.67
C SER A 45 18.02 -0.51 0.46
N LEU A 46 17.12 -0.19 1.40
CA LEU A 46 15.69 -0.47 1.31
C LEU A 46 14.93 0.84 1.10
N PHE A 47 14.08 0.87 0.07
CA PHE A 47 13.22 1.99 -0.26
C PHE A 47 11.76 1.58 -0.15
N ILE A 48 10.96 2.37 0.56
CA ILE A 48 9.52 2.13 0.73
C ILE A 48 8.77 3.34 0.18
N PHE A 49 7.91 3.09 -0.79
CA PHE A 49 7.03 4.07 -1.41
C PHE A 49 5.61 3.78 -0.98
N ASP A 50 5.11 4.60 -0.05
CA ASP A 50 3.74 4.51 0.42
C ASP A 50 2.77 5.29 -0.47
N GLU A 51 1.50 4.91 -0.46
CA GLU A 51 0.42 5.50 -1.27
C GLU A 51 0.78 5.62 -2.77
N MET A 52 1.37 4.57 -3.35
CA MET A 52 1.85 4.53 -4.74
C MET A 52 0.75 4.87 -5.77
N ASP A 53 -0.51 4.53 -5.49
CA ASP A 53 -1.68 4.86 -6.32
C ASP A 53 -1.94 6.37 -6.42
N LYS A 54 -1.44 7.16 -5.48
CA LYS A 54 -1.58 8.63 -5.46
C LYS A 54 -0.35 9.35 -6.01
N LEU A 55 0.73 8.63 -6.31
CA LEU A 55 1.93 9.24 -6.87
C LEU A 55 1.71 9.68 -8.32
N HIS A 56 2.21 10.87 -8.64
CA HIS A 56 2.15 11.39 -10.00
C HIS A 56 2.93 10.47 -10.95
N PRO A 57 2.39 10.06 -12.11
CA PRO A 57 3.05 9.12 -13.03
C PRO A 57 4.49 9.50 -13.38
N GLY A 58 4.74 10.79 -13.59
CA GLY A 58 6.08 11.30 -13.86
C GLY A 58 7.11 11.06 -12.73
N VAL A 59 6.71 10.95 -11.47
CA VAL A 59 7.62 10.58 -10.36
C VAL A 59 7.96 9.10 -10.46
N ILE A 60 6.97 8.28 -10.80
CA ILE A 60 7.16 6.85 -10.99
C ILE A 60 8.08 6.57 -12.19
N ASP A 61 7.95 7.35 -13.26
CA ASP A 61 8.88 7.28 -14.40
C ASP A 61 10.33 7.56 -14.01
N ALA A 62 10.55 8.41 -13.00
CA ALA A 62 11.89 8.77 -12.55
C ALA A 62 12.60 7.63 -11.78
N ILE A 63 11.84 6.70 -11.18
CA ILE A 63 12.39 5.56 -10.44
C ILE A 63 12.59 4.31 -11.29
N LYS A 64 11.91 4.21 -12.45
CA LYS A 64 12.03 3.08 -13.38
C LYS A 64 13.46 2.59 -13.63
N PRO A 65 14.45 3.46 -13.91
CA PRO A 65 15.78 2.99 -14.28
C PRO A 65 16.45 2.19 -13.16
N PHE A 66 16.07 2.43 -11.91
CA PHE A 66 16.62 1.74 -10.74
C PHE A 66 15.97 0.37 -10.47
N LEU A 67 14.82 0.11 -11.10
CA LEU A 67 14.08 -1.15 -11.02
C LEU A 67 14.36 -2.08 -12.19
N ASP A 68 14.84 -1.52 -13.31
CA ASP A 68 15.16 -2.25 -14.53
C ASP A 68 16.42 -3.12 -14.38
N TYR A 69 16.58 -4.11 -15.23
CA TYR A 69 17.59 -5.18 -15.09
C TYR A 69 19.03 -4.75 -15.45
N TYR A 70 19.28 -3.45 -15.60
CA TYR A 70 20.61 -2.92 -15.93
C TYR A 70 21.66 -3.36 -14.91
N GLU A 71 22.87 -3.66 -15.40
CA GLU A 71 24.00 -3.98 -14.51
C GLU A 71 24.36 -2.79 -13.62
N GLN A 72 24.35 -1.60 -14.23
CA GLN A 72 24.64 -0.32 -13.58
C GLN A 72 23.83 0.79 -14.23
N VAL A 73 23.42 1.76 -13.42
CA VAL A 73 22.90 3.06 -13.87
C VAL A 73 23.84 4.13 -13.31
N ASP A 74 24.47 4.89 -14.19
CA ASP A 74 25.49 5.89 -13.84
C ASP A 74 26.64 5.34 -12.98
N GLY A 75 27.09 4.10 -13.27
CA GLY A 75 28.19 3.44 -12.55
C GLY A 75 27.80 2.79 -11.22
N VAL A 76 26.53 2.84 -10.83
CA VAL A 76 26.02 2.28 -9.57
C VAL A 76 25.12 1.08 -9.87
N SER A 77 25.31 -0.03 -9.15
CA SER A 77 24.46 -1.22 -9.30
C SER A 77 23.33 -1.20 -8.26
N TYR A 78 22.10 -1.40 -8.74
CA TYR A 78 20.88 -1.39 -7.92
C TYR A 78 20.35 -2.78 -7.60
N ARG A 79 21.00 -3.85 -8.09
CA ARG A 79 20.53 -5.25 -8.00
C ARG A 79 20.41 -5.79 -6.56
N LYS A 80 21.04 -5.13 -5.58
CA LYS A 80 20.96 -5.49 -4.16
C LYS A 80 19.99 -4.59 -3.38
N ALA A 81 19.53 -3.50 -3.98
CA ALA A 81 18.57 -2.61 -3.36
C ALA A 81 17.19 -3.24 -3.40
N ILE A 82 16.39 -2.99 -2.36
CA ILE A 82 15.04 -3.51 -2.24
C ILE A 82 14.07 -2.34 -2.36
N PHE A 83 13.06 -2.48 -3.22
CA PHE A 83 12.02 -1.48 -3.43
C PHE A 83 10.67 -2.10 -3.04
N ILE A 84 9.96 -1.47 -2.09
CA ILE A 84 8.63 -1.87 -1.64
C ILE A 84 7.64 -0.78 -2.01
N PHE A 85 6.60 -1.15 -2.76
CA PHE A 85 5.50 -0.26 -3.13
C PHE A 85 4.25 -0.65 -2.35
N LEU A 86 3.67 0.29 -1.61
CA LEU A 86 2.40 0.10 -0.91
C LEU A 86 1.32 0.86 -1.67
N SER A 87 0.21 0.18 -1.96
CA SER A 87 -0.91 0.77 -2.70
C SER A 87 -2.24 0.18 -2.26
N ASN A 88 -3.30 0.99 -2.35
CA ASN A 88 -4.67 0.50 -2.19
C ASN A 88 -5.33 0.14 -3.55
N ALA A 89 -4.63 0.29 -4.67
CA ALA A 89 -5.16 -0.05 -5.99
C ALA A 89 -5.57 -1.52 -6.06
N GLY A 90 -6.76 -1.78 -6.61
CA GLY A 90 -7.31 -3.13 -6.72
C GLY A 90 -7.93 -3.69 -5.42
N GLY A 91 -7.88 -2.95 -4.30
CA GLY A 91 -8.44 -3.38 -3.02
C GLY A 91 -9.91 -3.80 -3.06
N ASP A 92 -10.74 -3.06 -3.81
CA ASP A 92 -12.17 -3.38 -3.98
C ASP A 92 -12.39 -4.71 -4.72
N LEU A 93 -11.54 -5.02 -5.69
CA LEU A 93 -11.65 -6.27 -6.45
C LEU A 93 -11.17 -7.48 -5.64
N ILE A 94 -10.07 -7.32 -4.90
CA ILE A 94 -9.59 -8.34 -3.94
C ILE A 94 -10.69 -8.64 -2.92
N THR A 95 -11.31 -7.58 -2.41
CA THR A 95 -12.43 -7.66 -1.46
C THR A 95 -13.62 -8.41 -2.06
N LYS A 96 -13.96 -8.16 -3.33
CA LYS A 96 -15.02 -8.89 -4.02
C LYS A 96 -14.73 -10.38 -4.10
N VAL A 97 -13.51 -10.77 -4.46
CA VAL A 97 -13.12 -12.20 -4.50
C VAL A 97 -13.23 -12.82 -3.11
N ALA A 98 -12.77 -12.14 -2.06
CA ALA A 98 -12.89 -12.62 -0.68
C ALA A 98 -14.36 -12.83 -0.28
N LEU A 99 -15.24 -11.89 -0.63
CA LEU A 99 -16.67 -11.98 -0.36
C LEU A 99 -17.34 -13.13 -1.14
N ASP A 100 -16.95 -13.36 -2.40
CA ASP A 100 -17.48 -14.46 -3.21
C ASP A 100 -17.10 -15.82 -2.61
N PHE A 101 -15.87 -15.96 -2.09
CA PHE A 101 -15.45 -17.15 -1.34
C PHE A 101 -16.27 -17.36 -0.07
N TRP A 102 -16.47 -16.29 0.71
CA TRP A 102 -17.25 -16.35 1.93
C TRP A 102 -18.70 -16.76 1.65
N ARG A 103 -19.34 -16.18 0.62
CA ARG A 103 -20.71 -16.52 0.19
C ARG A 103 -20.84 -17.95 -0.32
N ALA A 104 -19.78 -18.50 -0.88
CA ALA A 104 -19.69 -19.91 -1.27
C ALA A 104 -19.41 -20.85 -0.07
N GLY A 105 -19.33 -20.35 1.15
CA GLY A 105 -19.02 -21.12 2.36
C GLY A 105 -17.57 -21.62 2.40
N ARG A 106 -16.67 -21.05 1.60
CA ARG A 106 -15.25 -21.40 1.57
C ARG A 106 -14.48 -20.64 2.64
N LYS A 107 -13.37 -21.22 3.08
CA LYS A 107 -12.51 -20.56 4.06
C LYS A 107 -11.71 -19.46 3.39
N ARG A 108 -11.42 -18.40 4.15
CA ARG A 108 -10.50 -17.32 3.73
C ARG A 108 -9.14 -17.90 3.34
N GLU A 109 -8.67 -18.89 4.09
CA GLU A 109 -7.37 -19.54 3.92
C GLU A 109 -7.30 -20.39 2.64
N ASP A 110 -8.44 -20.65 1.98
CA ASP A 110 -8.49 -21.36 0.69
C ASP A 110 -8.25 -20.43 -0.51
N ILE A 111 -8.18 -19.11 -0.30
CA ILE A 111 -7.90 -18.12 -1.36
C ILE A 111 -6.42 -18.24 -1.75
N GLN A 112 -6.17 -18.61 -3.01
CA GLN A 112 -4.83 -18.71 -3.57
C GLN A 112 -4.50 -17.48 -4.43
N LEU A 113 -3.21 -17.24 -4.69
CA LEU A 113 -2.76 -16.12 -5.51
C LEU A 113 -3.37 -16.16 -6.92
N LYS A 114 -3.50 -17.35 -7.52
CA LYS A 114 -4.15 -17.57 -8.82
C LYS A 114 -5.62 -17.11 -8.88
N ASP A 115 -6.30 -17.07 -7.74
CA ASP A 115 -7.69 -16.60 -7.67
C ASP A 115 -7.75 -15.05 -7.70
N LEU A 116 -6.65 -14.40 -7.34
CA LEU A 116 -6.49 -12.94 -7.28
C LEU A 116 -5.80 -12.38 -8.52
N GLU A 117 -4.93 -13.15 -9.19
CA GLU A 117 -4.22 -12.72 -10.40
C GLU A 117 -5.12 -12.11 -11.48
N PRO A 118 -6.30 -12.67 -11.83
CA PRO A 118 -7.18 -12.08 -12.85
C PRO A 118 -7.78 -10.74 -12.43
N VAL A 119 -8.06 -10.55 -11.14
CA VAL A 119 -8.62 -9.29 -10.65
C VAL A 119 -7.55 -8.23 -10.45
N LEU A 120 -6.35 -8.66 -10.05
CA LEU A 120 -5.17 -7.82 -10.05
C LEU A 120 -4.94 -7.34 -11.48
N SER A 121 -4.88 -8.25 -12.48
CA SER A 121 -4.70 -8.00 -13.94
C SER A 121 -5.62 -6.89 -14.46
N VAL A 122 -6.87 -6.84 -14.02
CA VAL A 122 -7.83 -5.82 -14.47
C VAL A 122 -7.77 -4.52 -13.65
N GLY A 123 -7.72 -4.60 -12.32
CA GLY A 123 -7.85 -3.40 -11.46
C GLY A 123 -6.55 -2.65 -11.21
N VAL A 124 -5.45 -3.38 -11.09
CA VAL A 124 -4.10 -2.81 -10.97
C VAL A 124 -3.52 -2.63 -12.36
N PHE A 125 -3.79 -3.59 -13.26
CA PHE A 125 -3.18 -3.61 -14.59
C PHE A 125 -4.06 -3.24 -15.79
N ASN A 126 -5.22 -2.58 -15.63
CA ASN A 126 -5.95 -2.07 -16.82
C ASN A 126 -6.69 -0.75 -16.56
N ASN A 127 -6.45 -0.13 -15.40
CA ASN A 127 -7.12 1.11 -15.02
C ASN A 127 -6.31 2.31 -15.50
N LYS A 128 -6.80 2.99 -16.55
CA LYS A 128 -6.20 4.18 -17.19
C LYS A 128 -6.06 5.42 -16.30
N HIS A 129 -6.28 5.29 -14.99
CA HIS A 129 -6.15 6.35 -13.99
C HIS A 129 -5.25 5.95 -12.81
N SER A 130 -4.73 4.71 -12.78
CA SER A 130 -3.79 4.28 -11.74
C SER A 130 -2.38 4.72 -12.09
N GLY A 131 -1.68 5.35 -11.13
CA GLY A 131 -0.28 5.80 -11.30
C GLY A 131 0.66 4.68 -11.73
N LEU A 132 0.41 3.44 -11.27
CA LEU A 132 1.17 2.24 -11.64
C LEU A 132 1.13 1.92 -13.15
N TRP A 133 0.04 2.26 -13.85
CA TRP A 133 -0.14 1.96 -15.26
C TRP A 133 0.53 2.96 -16.18
N HIS A 134 0.31 4.26 -15.93
CA HIS A 134 0.88 5.31 -16.76
C HIS A 134 2.40 5.31 -16.75
N SER A 135 2.97 4.77 -15.70
CA SER A 135 4.39 4.64 -15.57
C SER A 135 4.91 3.31 -16.08
N GLY A 136 4.27 2.52 -16.95
CA GLY A 136 4.86 1.34 -17.63
C GLY A 136 5.74 0.39 -16.78
N LEU A 137 5.58 0.35 -15.46
CA LEU A 137 6.35 -0.49 -14.53
C LEU A 137 5.91 -1.95 -14.72
N ILE A 138 4.62 -2.07 -14.97
CA ILE A 138 3.90 -3.28 -15.30
C ILE A 138 4.26 -3.77 -16.70
N ASP A 139 4.26 -2.88 -17.69
CA ASP A 139 4.49 -3.25 -19.10
C ASP A 139 5.86 -3.87 -19.34
N ARG A 140 6.82 -3.60 -18.44
CA ARG A 140 8.18 -4.15 -18.47
C ARG A 140 8.42 -5.25 -17.42
N ASN A 141 7.38 -5.69 -16.71
CA ASN A 141 7.47 -6.69 -15.65
C ASN A 141 8.52 -6.33 -14.56
N LEU A 142 8.62 -5.06 -14.20
CA LEU A 142 9.59 -4.55 -13.21
C LEU A 142 9.20 -4.84 -11.75
N ILE A 143 8.06 -5.49 -11.54
CA ILE A 143 7.60 -5.92 -10.23
C ILE A 143 7.81 -7.42 -10.12
N ASP A 144 8.67 -7.84 -9.19
CA ASP A 144 8.98 -9.25 -9.00
C ASP A 144 7.79 -10.04 -8.41
N TYR A 145 7.10 -9.44 -7.42
CA TYR A 145 6.02 -10.09 -6.70
C TYR A 145 4.88 -9.12 -6.38
N PHE A 146 3.65 -9.60 -6.57
CA PHE A 146 2.45 -8.95 -6.08
C PHE A 146 1.99 -9.62 -4.79
N ILE A 147 1.91 -8.85 -3.70
CA ILE A 147 1.52 -9.35 -2.37
C ILE A 147 0.14 -8.76 -2.03
N PRO A 148 -0.97 -9.48 -2.28
CA PRO A 148 -2.30 -8.98 -1.99
C PRO A 148 -2.63 -9.05 -0.49
N PHE A 149 -3.24 -7.98 0.03
CA PHE A 149 -3.74 -7.92 1.40
C PHE A 149 -5.26 -8.08 1.41
N LEU A 150 -5.74 -9.16 2.02
CA LEU A 150 -7.16 -9.46 2.13
C LEU A 150 -7.84 -8.62 3.24
N PRO A 151 -9.12 -8.23 3.08
CA PRO A 151 -9.84 -7.43 4.08
C PRO A 151 -9.94 -8.15 5.43
N LEU A 152 -9.96 -7.41 6.54
CA LEU A 152 -9.92 -8.01 7.88
C LEU A 152 -11.32 -8.35 8.39
N GLU A 153 -11.55 -9.62 8.69
CA GLU A 153 -12.77 -10.08 9.39
C GLU A 153 -12.85 -9.60 10.85
N TYR A 154 -14.04 -9.66 11.44
CA TYR A 154 -14.31 -9.35 12.86
C TYR A 154 -13.32 -10.01 13.84
N ARG A 155 -12.98 -11.28 13.62
CA ARG A 155 -11.98 -11.99 14.46
C ARG A 155 -10.61 -11.32 14.46
N HIS A 156 -10.17 -10.79 13.31
CA HIS A 156 -8.89 -10.10 13.18
C HIS A 156 -8.93 -8.73 13.86
N VAL A 157 -10.07 -8.04 13.83
CA VAL A 157 -10.25 -6.80 14.60
C VAL A 157 -10.10 -7.07 16.09
N LYS A 158 -10.74 -8.13 16.63
CA LYS A 158 -10.53 -8.53 18.04
C LYS A 158 -9.05 -8.85 18.33
N MET A 159 -8.33 -9.49 17.41
CA MET A 159 -6.88 -9.71 17.56
C MET A 159 -6.09 -8.40 17.65
N CYS A 160 -6.44 -7.41 16.82
CA CYS A 160 -5.82 -6.09 16.88
C CYS A 160 -6.09 -5.38 18.20
N VAL A 161 -7.32 -5.44 18.73
CA VAL A 161 -7.63 -4.84 20.04
C VAL A 161 -6.80 -5.49 21.15
N ARG A 162 -6.72 -6.83 21.18
CA ARG A 162 -5.88 -7.54 22.16
C ARG A 162 -4.40 -7.17 22.05
N ALA A 163 -3.89 -7.05 20.82
CA ALA A 163 -2.50 -6.66 20.58
C ALA A 163 -2.24 -5.22 21.06
N GLU A 164 -3.15 -4.30 20.79
CA GLU A 164 -3.06 -2.91 21.22
C GLU A 164 -3.11 -2.77 22.75
N MET A 165 -4.02 -3.48 23.43
CA MET A 165 -4.08 -3.50 24.90
C MET A 165 -2.75 -3.96 25.51
N ARG A 166 -2.16 -5.03 24.96
CA ARG A 166 -0.84 -5.53 25.40
C ARG A 166 0.28 -4.54 25.11
N ALA A 167 0.26 -3.88 23.95
CA ALA A 167 1.24 -2.87 23.59
C ALA A 167 1.22 -1.67 24.56
N ARG A 168 0.06 -1.36 25.13
CA ARG A 168 -0.14 -0.35 26.17
C ARG A 168 0.20 -0.83 27.59
N GLY A 169 0.53 -2.10 27.78
CA GLY A 169 0.78 -2.71 29.09
C GLY A 169 -0.48 -3.01 29.90
N SER A 170 -1.67 -2.91 29.29
CA SER A 170 -2.94 -3.26 29.93
C SER A 170 -3.19 -4.77 29.90
N ALA A 171 -3.82 -5.30 30.95
CA ALA A 171 -4.36 -6.66 30.91
C ALA A 171 -5.46 -6.73 29.84
N VAL A 172 -5.56 -7.87 29.14
CA VAL A 172 -6.59 -8.06 28.13
C VAL A 172 -7.93 -8.34 28.83
N ASP A 173 -8.89 -7.45 28.61
CA ASP A 173 -10.28 -7.61 29.00
C ASP A 173 -11.12 -7.95 27.75
N GLU A 174 -11.66 -9.17 27.70
CA GLU A 174 -12.42 -9.65 26.54
C GLU A 174 -13.76 -8.92 26.33
N ASP A 175 -14.31 -8.31 27.38
CA ASP A 175 -15.52 -7.50 27.26
C ASP A 175 -15.19 -6.18 26.58
N ILE A 176 -14.06 -5.54 26.93
CA ILE A 176 -13.54 -4.36 26.21
C ILE A 176 -13.23 -4.72 24.76
N VAL A 177 -12.55 -5.85 24.51
CA VAL A 177 -12.21 -6.31 23.15
C VAL A 177 -13.47 -6.44 22.29
N THR A 178 -14.55 -7.01 22.85
CA THR A 178 -15.82 -7.19 22.14
C THR A 178 -16.51 -5.85 21.91
N ARG A 179 -16.62 -4.98 22.92
CA ARG A 179 -17.21 -3.63 22.77
C ARG A 179 -16.51 -2.81 21.70
N VAL A 180 -15.17 -2.74 21.75
CA VAL A 180 -14.38 -2.00 20.76
C VAL A 180 -14.57 -2.57 19.37
N ALA A 181 -14.61 -3.90 19.21
CA ALA A 181 -14.88 -4.52 17.91
C ALA A 181 -16.30 -4.24 17.41
N ASP A 182 -17.31 -4.21 18.28
CA ASP A 182 -18.71 -3.95 17.91
C ASP A 182 -18.96 -2.48 17.51
N GLU A 183 -18.15 -1.55 18.02
CA GLU A 183 -18.16 -0.13 17.63
C GLU A 183 -17.52 0.15 16.25
N MET A 184 -16.91 -0.86 15.63
CA MET A 184 -16.28 -0.74 14.32
C MET A 184 -17.32 -0.91 13.20
N THR A 185 -17.02 -0.35 12.03
CA THR A 185 -17.89 -0.45 10.87
C THR A 185 -17.45 -1.61 9.98
N PHE A 186 -18.43 -2.40 9.55
CA PHE A 186 -18.22 -3.60 8.74
C PHE A 186 -19.10 -3.59 7.50
N PHE A 187 -18.63 -4.28 6.46
CA PHE A 187 -19.32 -4.46 5.20
C PHE A 187 -19.37 -5.96 4.79
N PRO A 188 -20.35 -6.35 3.94
CA PRO A 188 -21.52 -5.54 3.59
C PRO A 188 -22.42 -5.29 4.82
N LYS A 189 -23.32 -4.30 4.75
CA LYS A 189 -24.03 -3.78 5.94
C LYS A 189 -24.86 -4.83 6.68
N ASP A 190 -25.40 -5.79 5.93
CA ASP A 190 -26.30 -6.82 6.45
C ASP A 190 -25.52 -7.98 7.07
N GLU A 191 -24.44 -8.43 6.43
CA GLU A 191 -23.64 -9.55 6.90
C GLU A 191 -22.49 -9.16 7.85
N LYS A 192 -22.06 -7.89 7.86
CA LYS A 192 -20.99 -7.32 8.72
C LYS A 192 -19.71 -8.18 8.80
N ILE A 193 -19.21 -8.61 7.64
CA ILE A 193 -18.14 -9.62 7.56
C ILE A 193 -16.75 -8.98 7.73
N TYR A 194 -16.48 -7.94 6.94
CA TYR A 194 -15.16 -7.34 6.80
C TYR A 194 -15.15 -5.90 7.32
N SER A 195 -14.10 -5.50 8.03
CA SER A 195 -13.94 -4.15 8.57
C SER A 195 -13.64 -3.15 7.45
N ASP A 196 -14.37 -2.04 7.40
CA ASP A 196 -14.17 -0.96 6.41
C ASP A 196 -12.76 -0.36 6.50
N LYS A 197 -12.19 -0.30 7.71
CA LYS A 197 -10.91 0.37 8.00
C LYS A 197 -9.83 -0.58 8.50
N GLY A 198 -10.09 -1.90 8.42
CA GLY A 198 -9.23 -2.90 9.05
C GLY A 198 -9.05 -2.60 10.53
N CYS A 199 -7.79 -2.45 10.97
CA CYS A 199 -7.46 -2.13 12.36
C CYS A 199 -7.06 -0.66 12.60
N LYS A 200 -7.18 0.22 11.59
CA LYS A 200 -6.65 1.60 11.66
C LYS A 200 -7.21 2.44 12.82
N THR A 201 -8.48 2.24 13.17
CA THR A 201 -9.17 3.05 14.20
C THR A 201 -9.27 2.35 15.56
N VAL A 202 -8.69 1.15 15.71
CA VAL A 202 -8.73 0.40 16.97
C VAL A 202 -8.13 1.21 18.12
N GLN A 203 -6.96 1.82 17.88
CA GLN A 203 -6.26 2.62 18.88
C GLN A 203 -7.15 3.76 19.43
N SER A 204 -7.74 4.55 18.52
CA SER A 204 -8.63 5.66 18.91
C SER A 204 -9.92 5.22 19.60
N ARG A 205 -10.41 4.01 19.32
CA ARG A 205 -11.61 3.47 19.97
C ARG A 205 -11.30 2.99 21.38
N LEU A 206 -10.14 2.38 21.56
CA LEU A 206 -9.70 1.89 22.86
C LEU A 206 -9.48 3.03 23.87
N ASP A 207 -9.18 4.25 23.42
CA ASP A 207 -9.01 5.41 24.32
C ASP A 207 -10.29 5.79 25.10
N PHE A 208 -11.45 5.26 24.72
CA PHE A 208 -12.73 5.48 25.40
C PHE A 208 -13.10 4.39 26.42
N HIS A 209 -12.25 3.37 26.60
CA HIS A 209 -12.47 2.22 27.49
C HIS A 209 -11.30 2.01 28.45
#